data_AF-C9XYF0-F1
#
_entry.id   AF-C9XYF0-F1
#
_cell.length_a   1.000
_cell.length_b   1.000
_cell.length_c   1.000
_cell.angle_alpha   90.00
_cell.angle_beta   90.00
_cell.angle_gamma   90.00
#
_symmetry.space_group_name_H-M   'P 1'
#
loop_
_entity.id
_entity.type
_entity.pdbx_description
1 polymer ?
#
loop_
_entity_poly.entity_id
_entity_poly.type
_entity_poly.pdbx_seq_one_letter_code
_entity_poly.pdbx_strand_id
1 'polypeptide(L)' 'MLSPTQTQAYEQQSIARALCAGCSKQLEPDETYACSECINEWLVYRDPNGDIANDDIQEQ' A
#
# COMPACT_ATOMS: atom_id res chain seq x y z
N MET A 1 -14.02 -2.09 -28.45
CA MET A 1 -12.68 -1.73 -28.96
C MET A 1 -12.59 -0.21 -28.93
N LEU A 2 -11.54 0.36 -28.33
CA LEU A 2 -11.35 1.82 -28.23
C LEU A 2 -11.03 2.40 -29.62
N SER A 3 -11.44 3.64 -29.88
CA SER A 3 -11.03 4.36 -31.09
C SER A 3 -9.54 4.72 -31.05
N PRO A 4 -8.88 5.02 -32.18
CA PRO A 4 -7.45 5.33 -32.20
C PRO A 4 -7.06 6.45 -31.24
N THR A 5 -7.88 7.50 -31.14
CA THR A 5 -7.67 8.62 -30.22
C THR A 5 -7.84 8.20 -28.75
N GLN A 6 -8.79 7.30 -28.46
CA GLN A 6 -8.99 6.76 -27.13
C GLN A 6 -7.86 5.81 -26.71
N THR A 7 -7.32 5.01 -27.64
CA THR A 7 -6.15 4.16 -27.39
C THR A 7 -4.92 5.00 -27.05
N GLN A 8 -4.70 6.09 -27.78
CA GLN A 8 -3.55 6.98 -27.53
C GLN A 8 -3.67 7.71 -26.18
N ALA A 9 -4.88 8.15 -25.82
CA ALA A 9 -5.15 8.74 -24.51
C ALA A 9 -4.99 7.70 -23.38
N TYR A 10 -5.46 6.47 -23.60
CA TYR A 10 -5.32 5.36 -22.66
C TYR A 10 -3.84 5.00 -22.45
N GLU A 11 -3.05 4.89 -23.52
CA GLU A 11 -1.61 4.63 -23.46
C GLU A 11 -0.84 5.74 -22.72
N GLN A 12 -1.19 7.02 -22.96
CA GLN A 12 -0.61 8.14 -22.22
C GLN A 12 -0.96 8.10 -20.72
N GLN A 13 -2.15 7.61 -20.38
CA GLN A 13 -2.61 7.46 -19.00
C GLN A 13 -2.17 6.14 -18.37
N SER A 14 -1.72 5.16 -19.14
CA SER A 14 -1.44 3.80 -18.67
C SER A 14 -0.02 3.61 -18.12
N ILE A 15 0.66 4.69 -17.71
CA ILE A 15 1.84 4.55 -16.84
C ILE A 15 1.31 4.10 -15.47
N ALA A 16 1.00 2.82 -15.37
CA ALA A 16 0.49 2.20 -14.17
C ALA A 16 1.59 2.26 -13.10
N ARG A 17 1.46 3.21 -12.16
CA ARG A 17 2.25 3.17 -10.93
C ARG A 17 1.83 1.93 -10.12
N ALA A 18 2.77 1.38 -9.37
CA ALA A 18 2.53 0.22 -8.53
C ALA A 18 1.33 0.45 -7.59
N LEU A 19 0.57 -0.61 -7.31
CA LEU A 19 -0.58 -0.56 -6.41
C LEU A 19 -0.24 -1.23 -5.09
N CYS A 20 -0.74 -0.68 -3.99
CA CYS A 20 -0.56 -1.22 -2.65
C CYS A 20 -1.19 -2.62 -2.54
N ALA A 21 -0.44 -3.60 -2.04
CA ALA A 21 -0.94 -4.96 -1.82
C ALA A 21 -2.07 -5.06 -0.76
N GLY A 22 -2.20 -4.08 0.12
CA GLY A 22 -3.22 -4.06 1.18
C GLY A 22 -4.54 -3.42 0.76
N CYS A 23 -4.49 -2.29 0.05
CA CYS A 23 -5.68 -1.47 -0.23
C CYS A 23 -5.84 -1.08 -1.71
N SER A 24 -4.97 -1.56 -2.61
CA SER A 24 -5.00 -1.30 -4.06
C SER A 24 -4.89 0.17 -4.46
N LYS A 25 -4.55 1.08 -3.53
CA LYS A 25 -4.28 2.49 -3.86
C LYS A 25 -2.96 2.61 -4.61
N GLN A 26 -2.80 3.69 -5.35
CA GLN A 26 -1.55 3.99 -6.05
C GLN A 26 -0.43 4.28 -5.03
N LEU A 27 0.72 3.64 -5.22
CA LEU A 27 1.90 3.83 -4.38
C LEU A 27 2.64 5.13 -4.75
N GLU A 28 3.21 5.77 -3.73
CA GLU A 28 4.16 6.87 -3.93
C GLU A 28 5.48 6.36 -4.54
N PRO A 29 6.30 7.23 -5.16
CA PRO A 29 7.53 6.81 -5.86
C PRO A 29 8.55 6.06 -4.99
N ASP A 30 8.50 6.27 -3.68
CA ASP A 30 9.35 5.64 -2.67
C ASP A 30 8.73 4.38 -2.04
N GLU A 31 7.48 4.05 -2.35
CA GLU A 31 6.78 2.87 -1.85
C GLU A 31 6.85 1.72 -2.87
N THR A 32 7.23 0.50 -2.43
CA THR A 32 7.46 -0.65 -3.34
C THR A 32 6.36 -1.72 -3.28
N TYR A 33 5.80 -2.02 -2.10
CA TYR A 33 4.91 -3.17 -1.88
C TYR A 33 3.57 -2.79 -1.25
N ALA A 34 3.62 -1.94 -0.23
CA ALA A 34 2.46 -1.48 0.50
C ALA A 34 2.66 -0.03 0.88
N CYS A 35 1.56 0.69 1.05
CA CYS A 35 1.60 2.05 1.55
C CYS A 35 1.94 2.10 3.03
N SER A 36 2.41 3.27 3.48
CA SER A 36 2.70 3.56 4.89
C SER A 36 1.56 3.20 5.85
N GLU A 37 0.30 3.46 5.47
CA GLU A 37 -0.89 3.09 6.27
C GLU A 37 -0.99 1.57 6.49
N CYS A 38 -0.93 0.77 5.42
CA CYS A 38 -1.00 -0.68 5.54
C CYS A 38 0.21 -1.27 6.26
N ILE A 39 1.41 -0.71 6.05
CA ILE A 39 2.62 -1.14 6.76
C ILE A 39 2.46 -0.90 8.26
N ASN A 40 1.98 0.27 8.67
CA ASN A 40 1.77 0.58 10.09
C ASN A 40 0.78 -0.40 10.75
N GLU A 41 -0.34 -0.71 10.08
CA GLU A 41 -1.28 -1.72 10.59
C GLU A 41 -0.64 -3.10 10.74
N TRP A 42 0.18 -3.52 9.77
CA TRP A 42 0.84 -4.82 9.84
C TRP A 42 1.94 -4.87 10.89
N LEU A 43 2.64 -3.78 11.15
CA LEU A 43 3.64 -3.71 12.20
C LEU A 43 3.02 -3.85 13.59
N VAL A 44 1.82 -3.30 13.80
CA VAL A 44 1.11 -3.45 15.09
C VAL A 44 0.56 -4.88 15.24
N TYR A 45 -0.13 -5.40 14.23
CA TYR A 45 -0.91 -6.64 14.37
C TYR A 45 -0.23 -7.92 13.88
N ARG A 46 0.89 -7.83 13.14
CA ARG A 46 1.61 -8.98 12.59
C ARG A 46 3.08 -9.03 13.01
N ASP A 47 3.48 -8.27 14.02
CA ASP A 47 4.81 -8.46 14.60
C ASP A 47 4.90 -9.89 15.18
N PRO A 48 5.80 -10.75 14.66
CA PRO A 48 5.96 -12.10 15.18
C PRO A 48 6.47 -12.13 16.64
N ASN A 49 6.95 -11.01 17.17
CA ASN A 49 7.34 -10.84 18.56
C ASN A 49 6.16 -10.45 19.48
N GLY A 50 4.95 -10.26 18.94
CA GLY A 50 3.77 -9.83 19.69
C GLY A 50 3.49 -8.34 19.53
N ASP A 51 2.25 -7.94 19.87
CA ASP A 51 1.75 -6.58 19.72
C ASP A 51 2.60 -5.58 20.55
N ILE A 52 3.41 -4.76 19.86
CA ILE A 52 4.27 -3.74 20.48
C ILE A 52 3.46 -2.65 21.20
N ALA A 53 2.16 -2.52 20.90
CA ALA A 53 1.28 -1.59 21.61
C ALA A 53 0.86 -2.09 23.00
N ASN A 54 1.23 -3.33 23.39
CA ASN A 54 0.84 -3.95 24.64
C ASN A 54 1.95 -3.99 25.71
N ASP A 55 3.06 -3.28 25.51
CA ASP A 55 4.20 -3.30 26.44
C ASP A 55 4.03 -2.43 27.72
N ASP A 56 2.88 -1.78 27.93
CA ASP A 56 2.65 -0.90 29.10
C ASP A 56 1.50 -1.35 30.03
N ILE A 57 1.19 -2.65 30.13
CA ILE A 57 0.33 -3.18 31.21
C ILE A 57 1.03 -4.33 31.95
N GLN A 58 2.22 -4.06 32.46
CA GLN A 58 2.82 -4.82 33.57
C GLN A 58 3.35 -3.86 34.63
N GLU A 59 2.47 -3.14 35.32
CA GLU A 59 2.77 -2.70 36.70
C GLU A 59 1.58 -2.99 37.62
N GLN A 60 1.82 -3.97 38.50
CA GLN A 60 1.16 -4.34 39.77
C GLN A 60 0.00 -5.33 39.74
#